data_AF-A0A936V0V4-F1
#
_entry.id   AF-A0A936V0V4-F1
#
_cell.length_a   1.000
_cell.length_b   1.000
_cell.length_c   1.000
_cell.angle_alpha   90.00
_cell.angle_beta   90.00
_cell.angle_gamma   90.00
#
_symmetry.space_group_name_H-M   'P 1'
#
loop_
_entity.id
_entity.type
_entity.pdbx_description
1 polymer ?
#
loop_
_entity_poly.entity_id
_entity_poly.type
_entity_poly.pdbx_seq_one_letter_code
_entity_poly.pdbx_strand_id
1 'polypeptide(L)'
;MKKITTNREILLLSGSSFFQRDWCELNSKSDSKKLSQKEQLIQLCWNGMLHEMIPEILETQPGKKPLTLWEINESGNLLDLRYGEFDEEMNDEWSINPYVYLAFSNPN
;
A
#
# COMPACT_ATOMS: atom_id res chain seq x y z
N MET A 1 -22.70 10.60 -20.28
CA MET A 1 -21.83 9.40 -20.22
C MET A 1 -21.46 9.18 -18.77
N LYS A 2 -21.59 7.96 -18.24
CA LYS A 2 -21.22 7.64 -16.85
C LYS A 2 -19.69 7.61 -16.78
N LYS A 3 -19.08 8.44 -15.93
CA LYS A 3 -17.63 8.46 -15.71
C LYS A 3 -17.27 7.13 -15.03
N ILE A 4 -16.38 6.37 -15.65
CA ILE A 4 -15.84 5.14 -15.04
C ILE A 4 -14.57 5.57 -14.34
N THR A 5 -14.56 5.48 -13.01
CA THR A 5 -13.38 5.73 -12.18
C THR A 5 -12.71 4.39 -11.90
N THR A 6 -11.40 4.29 -12.13
CA THR A 6 -10.62 3.10 -11.78
C THR A 6 -10.02 3.27 -10.39
N ASN A 7 -10.35 2.35 -9.50
CA ASN A 7 -9.73 2.20 -8.19
C ASN A 7 -9.09 0.82 -8.09
N ARG A 8 -7.95 0.72 -7.43
CA ARG A 8 -7.21 -0.54 -7.21
C ARG A 8 -6.83 -0.64 -5.75
N GLU A 9 -7.07 -1.81 -5.19
CA GLU A 9 -6.79 -2.13 -3.79
C GLU A 9 -5.76 -3.25 -3.76
N ILE A 10 -4.71 -3.08 -2.96
CA ILE A 10 -3.59 -4.03 -2.86
C ILE A 10 -3.33 -4.33 -1.39
N LEU A 11 -3.43 -5.60 -1.02
CA LEU A 11 -3.06 -6.08 0.30
C LEU A 11 -1.64 -6.62 0.28
N LEU A 12 -0.76 -6.01 1.08
CA LEU A 12 0.59 -6.49 1.31
C LEU A 12 0.71 -7.15 2.68
N LEU A 13 1.32 -8.33 2.71
CA LEU A 13 1.77 -8.97 3.94
C LEU A 13 3.12 -8.36 4.34
N SER A 14 3.12 -7.43 5.29
CA SER A 14 4.33 -6.71 5.71
C SER A 14 5.38 -7.62 6.34
N GLY A 15 4.97 -8.76 6.89
CA GLY A 15 5.85 -9.80 7.45
C GLY A 15 6.45 -10.75 6.40
N SER A 16 6.15 -10.59 5.11
CA SER A 16 6.71 -11.44 4.07
C SER A 16 8.23 -11.27 3.98
N SER A 17 8.95 -12.39 3.78
CA SER A 17 10.41 -12.40 3.59
C SER A 17 10.85 -11.63 2.34
N PHE A 18 9.94 -11.43 1.38
CA PHE A 18 10.17 -10.59 0.19
C PHE A 18 10.58 -9.16 0.57
N PHE A 19 9.97 -8.59 1.63
CA PHE A 19 10.26 -7.23 2.07
C PHE A 19 11.39 -7.16 3.11
N GLN A 20 11.92 -8.30 3.58
CA GLN A 20 12.91 -8.35 4.67
C GLN A 20 14.35 -8.11 4.22
N ARG A 21 14.74 -8.63 3.05
CA ARG A 21 16.17 -8.76 2.69
C ARG A 21 16.68 -7.68 1.75
N ASP A 22 15.94 -7.36 0.70
CA ASP A 22 16.56 -6.64 -0.42
C ASP A 22 16.37 -5.12 -0.36
N TRP A 23 15.40 -4.60 0.40
CA TRP A 23 14.98 -3.20 0.27
C TRP A 23 15.11 -2.36 1.55
N CYS A 24 14.96 -2.98 2.72
CA CYS A 24 15.18 -2.31 4.01
C CYS A 24 16.66 -1.91 4.20
N GLU A 25 17.60 -2.66 3.62
CA GLU A 25 19.04 -2.38 3.70
C GLU A 25 19.51 -1.30 2.71
N LEU A 26 18.80 -1.11 1.59
CA LEU A 26 19.18 -0.17 0.53
C LEU A 26 19.08 1.32 0.95
N ASN A 27 18.29 1.61 1.99
CA ASN A 27 18.05 2.97 2.50
C ASN A 27 18.55 3.20 3.94
N SER A 28 19.47 2.37 4.44
CA SER A 28 20.12 2.61 5.74
C SER A 28 21.13 3.77 5.65
N LYS A 29 20.66 4.97 5.30
CA LYS A 29 21.38 6.21 5.62
C LYS A 29 21.16 6.48 7.10
N SER A 30 22.29 6.48 7.80
CA SER A 30 22.48 6.87 9.19
C SER A 30 21.56 8.00 9.65
N ASP A 31 20.97 7.83 10.84
CA ASP A 31 20.25 8.82 11.69
C ASP A 31 18.72 8.84 11.72
N SER A 32 18.01 7.98 10.99
CA SER A 32 16.60 7.74 11.31
C SER A 32 16.48 6.77 12.50
N LYS A 33 15.61 7.08 13.48
CA LYS A 33 15.19 6.15 14.53
C LYS A 33 14.98 4.75 13.92
N LYS A 34 15.37 3.67 14.62
CA LYS A 34 15.17 2.29 14.18
C LYS A 34 13.68 2.03 13.92
N LEU A 35 13.21 2.34 12.71
CA LEU A 35 11.87 2.05 12.24
C LEU A 35 11.74 0.53 12.14
N SER A 36 10.59 0.01 12.58
CA SER A 36 10.21 -1.37 12.33
C SER A 36 10.16 -1.64 10.82
N GLN A 37 10.31 -2.92 10.45
CA GLN A 37 10.23 -3.34 9.04
C GLN A 37 8.96 -2.84 8.35
N LYS A 38 7.85 -2.82 9.07
CA LYS A 38 6.55 -2.37 8.57
C LYS A 38 6.52 -0.87 8.30
N GLU A 39 7.07 -0.06 9.20
CA GLU A 39 7.19 1.40 8.99
C GLU A 39 8.11 1.72 7.81
N GLN A 40 9.20 0.97 7.63
CA GLN A 40 10.08 1.11 6.47
C GLN A 40 9.35 0.77 5.17
N LEU A 41 8.56 -0.31 5.16
CA LEU A 41 7.76 -0.69 4.00
C LEU A 41 6.71 0.39 3.66
N ILE A 42 6.02 0.95 4.65
CA ILE A 42 5.08 2.07 4.46
C ILE A 42 5.78 3.27 3.81
N GLN A 43 6.97 3.65 4.28
CA GLN A 43 7.74 4.72 3.68
C GLN A 43 8.15 4.43 2.23
N LEU A 44 8.58 3.20 1.94
CA LEU A 44 8.91 2.78 0.58
C LEU A 44 7.71 2.87 -0.36
N CYS A 45 6.53 2.43 0.09
CA CYS A 45 5.29 2.54 -0.67
C CYS A 45 4.96 4.01 -1.00
N TRP A 46 5.03 4.91 -0.01
CA TRP A 46 4.80 6.35 -0.23
C TRP A 46 5.82 6.98 -1.18
N ASN A 47 7.07 6.53 -1.14
CA ASN A 47 8.13 6.99 -2.04
C ASN A 47 8.02 6.42 -3.46
N GLY A 48 6.97 5.65 -3.77
CA GLY A 48 6.75 5.05 -5.09
C GLY A 48 7.61 3.83 -5.39
N MET A 49 8.42 3.36 -4.43
CA MET A 49 9.34 2.24 -4.64
C MET A 49 8.62 0.91 -4.87
N LEU A 50 7.34 0.79 -4.50
CA LEU A 50 6.58 -0.42 -4.78
C LEU A 50 6.51 -0.73 -6.29
N HIS A 51 6.49 0.30 -7.15
CA HIS A 51 6.52 0.11 -8.59
C HIS A 51 7.86 -0.47 -9.07
N GLU A 52 8.98 -0.05 -8.47
CA GLU A 52 10.30 -0.58 -8.80
C GLU A 52 10.46 -2.02 -8.29
N MET A 53 9.84 -2.33 -7.16
CA MET A 53 9.91 -3.65 -6.54
C MET A 53 9.04 -4.70 -7.26
N ILE A 54 7.83 -4.30 -7.67
CA ILE A 54 6.85 -5.16 -8.32
C ILE A 54 6.14 -4.34 -9.40
N PRO A 55 6.78 -4.13 -10.57
CA PRO A 55 6.25 -3.27 -11.63
C PRO A 55 4.87 -3.74 -12.12
N GLU A 56 4.64 -5.05 -12.12
CA GLU A 56 3.39 -5.68 -12.56
C GLU A 56 2.19 -5.29 -11.68
N ILE A 57 2.40 -4.91 -10.42
CA ILE A 57 1.32 -4.52 -9.49
C ILE A 57 0.62 -3.23 -9.94
N LEU A 58 1.32 -2.34 -10.64
CA LEU A 58 0.78 -1.07 -11.13
C LEU A 58 0.74 -1.00 -12.66
N GLU A 59 0.93 -2.12 -13.35
CA GLU A 59 0.73 -2.15 -14.80
C GLU A 59 -0.69 -1.72 -15.15
N THR A 60 -0.76 -0.65 -15.93
CA THR A 60 -1.98 -0.11 -16.53
C THR A 60 -1.99 -0.44 -18.01
N GLN A 61 -3.18 -0.71 -18.55
CA GLN A 61 -3.35 -0.92 -19.99
C GLN A 61 -2.80 0.28 -20.78
N PRO A 62 -2.21 0.06 -21.98
CA PRO A 62 -1.74 1.13 -22.84
C PRO A 62 -2.83 2.20 -23.05
N GLY A 63 -2.50 3.47 -22.78
CA GLY A 63 -3.42 4.60 -22.92
C GLY A 63 -4.26 4.94 -21.68
N LYS A 64 -4.12 4.21 -20.57
CA LYS A 64 -4.67 4.61 -19.27
C LYS A 64 -3.67 5.43 -18.46
N LYS A 65 -4.18 6.36 -17.65
CA LYS A 65 -3.35 7.13 -16.71
C LYS A 65 -2.85 6.23 -15.58
N PRO A 66 -1.63 6.47 -15.05
CA PRO A 66 -1.16 5.79 -13.86
C PRO A 66 -2.09 6.12 -12.68
N LEU A 67 -2.31 5.15 -11.81
CA LEU A 67 -3.07 5.36 -10.58
C LEU A 67 -2.15 5.93 -9.50
N THR A 68 -2.65 6.86 -8.71
CA THR A 68 -1.91 7.47 -7.59
C THR A 68 -2.26 6.74 -6.29
N LEU A 69 -1.24 6.47 -5.46
CA LEU A 69 -1.43 5.96 -4.10
C LEU A 69 -2.03 7.07 -3.23
N TRP A 70 -3.24 6.86 -2.72
CA TRP A 70 -3.98 7.84 -1.92
C TRP A 70 -3.97 7.50 -0.43
N GLU A 71 -4.05 6.22 -0.10
CA GLU A 71 -4.18 5.79 1.28
C GLU A 71 -3.39 4.50 1.53
N ILE A 72 -2.80 4.41 2.73
CA ILE A 72 -2.25 3.18 3.28
C ILE A 72 -2.94 2.94 4.61
N ASN A 73 -3.74 1.88 4.68
CA ASN A 73 -4.38 1.43 5.91
C ASN A 73 -3.56 0.33 6.56
N GLU A 74 -3.26 0.51 7.84
CA GLU A 74 -2.49 -0.44 8.62
C GLU A 74 -3.43 -1.40 9.38
N SER A 75 -3.24 -2.72 9.25
CA SER A 75 -4.05 -3.71 9.98
C SER A 75 -3.25 -4.97 10.33
N GLY A 76 -2.80 -5.10 11.58
CA GLY A 76 -2.06 -6.28 12.04
C GLY A 76 -0.74 -6.48 11.27
N ASN A 77 -0.64 -7.53 10.46
CA ASN A 77 0.51 -7.79 9.56
C ASN A 77 0.21 -7.45 8.09
N LEU A 78 -0.90 -6.78 7.83
CA LEU A 78 -1.36 -6.36 6.51
C LEU A 78 -1.20 -4.85 6.35
N LEU A 79 -0.90 -4.44 5.12
CA LEU A 79 -1.02 -3.08 4.63
C LEU A 79 -2.01 -3.10 3.46
N ASP A 80 -3.09 -2.34 3.58
CA ASP A 80 -4.04 -2.08 2.48
C ASP A 80 -3.61 -0.79 1.79
N LEU A 81 -3.19 -0.89 0.53
CA LEU A 81 -2.78 0.21 -0.32
C LEU A 81 -3.89 0.52 -1.33
N ARG A 82 -4.31 1.78 -1.36
CA ARG A 82 -5.39 2.23 -2.22
C ARG A 82 -4.90 3.18 -3.29
N TYR A 83 -5.10 2.77 -4.53
CA TYR A 83 -4.73 3.50 -5.73
C TYR A 83 -5.98 3.98 -6.46
N GLY A 84 -5.96 5.22 -6.93
CA GLY A 84 -7.11 5.83 -7.60
C GLY A 84 -6.70 6.86 -8.66
N GLU A 85 -7.63 7.16 -9.58
CA GLU A 85 -7.44 8.16 -10.64
C GLU A 85 -7.59 9.61 -10.14
N PHE A 86 -8.36 9.83 -9.06
CA PHE A 86 -8.68 11.14 -8.49
C PHE A 86 -8.68 11.08 -6.96
N ASP A 87 -8.47 12.23 -6.32
CA ASP A 87 -8.60 12.46 -4.87
C ASP A 87 -10.09 12.52 -4.46
N GLU A 88 -10.86 11.51 -4.87
CA GLU A 88 -12.22 11.34 -4.36
C GLU A 88 -12.11 10.40 -3.16
N GLU A 89 -12.80 10.72 -2.06
CA GLU A 89 -12.96 9.83 -0.91
C GLU A 89 -13.40 8.46 -1.45
N MET A 90 -12.46 7.51 -1.49
CA MET A 90 -12.68 6.22 -2.16
C MET A 90 -13.78 5.42 -1.46
N ASN A 91 -14.06 5.76 -0.20
CA ASN A 91 -15.10 5.20 0.63
C ASN A 91 -16.04 6.30 1.12
N ASP A 92 -17.33 5.98 1.16
CA ASP A 92 -18.33 6.74 1.89
C ASP A 92 -18.00 6.72 3.39
N GLU A 93 -18.29 7.81 4.11
CA GLU A 93 -18.09 7.95 5.56
C GLU A 93 -18.71 6.81 6.39
N TRP A 94 -19.76 6.16 5.87
CA TRP A 94 -20.45 5.02 6.48
C TRP A 94 -19.93 3.65 6.04
N SER A 95 -18.85 3.61 5.25
CA SER A 95 -18.28 2.35 4.76
C SER A 95 -17.56 1.60 5.87
N ILE A 96 -17.82 0.30 5.95
CA ILE A 96 -17.12 -0.59 6.88
C ILE A 96 -15.79 -1.00 6.26
N ASN A 97 -14.67 -0.82 6.98
CA ASN A 97 -13.39 -1.40 6.58
C ASN A 97 -13.35 -2.89 7.00
N PRO A 98 -13.37 -3.85 6.06
CA PRO A 98 -13.44 -5.27 6.39
C PRO A 98 -12.16 -5.80 7.04
N TYR A 99 -11.01 -5.13 6.86
CA TYR A 99 -9.72 -5.56 7.42
C TYR A 99 -9.58 -5.25 8.89
N VAL A 100 -10.36 -4.28 9.39
CA VAL A 100 -10.47 -4.01 10.82
C VAL A 100 -10.97 -5.26 11.55
N TYR A 101 -11.98 -5.95 11.00
CA TYR A 101 -12.45 -7.22 11.57
C TYR A 101 -11.36 -8.29 11.58
N LEU A 102 -10.61 -8.45 10.49
CA LEU A 102 -9.53 -9.44 10.41
C LEU A 102 -8.44 -9.20 11.46
N ALA A 103 -8.12 -7.94 11.73
CA ALA A 103 -7.16 -7.58 12.78
C ALA A 103 -7.66 -7.96 14.18
N PHE A 104 -8.97 -7.86 14.44
CA PHE A 104 -9.55 -8.24 15.73
C PHE A 104 -9.85 -9.75 15.85
N SER A 105 -10.11 -10.45 14.74
CA SER A 105 -10.42 -11.89 14.76
C SER A 105 -9.20 -12.79 14.92
N ASN A 106 -8.01 -12.29 14.54
CA ASN A 106 -6.73 -12.95 14.79
C ASN A 106 -5.86 -12.09 15.72
N PRO A 107 -6.16 -12.08 17.04
CA PRO A 107 -5.26 -11.48 18.00
C PRO A 107 -3.96 -12.33 18.00
N ASN A 108 -2.86 -11.72 17.58
CA ASN A 108 -1.52 -12.27 17.81
C ASN A 108 -1.27 -12.41 19.31
#